data_AF-A0A6B3HRP7-F1
#
_entry.id   AF-A0A6B3HRP7-F1
#
_cell.length_a   1.000
_cell.length_b   1.000
_cell.length_c   1.000
_cell.angle_alpha   90.00
_cell.angle_beta   90.00
_cell.angle_gamma   90.00
#
_symmetry.space_group_name_H-M   'P 1'
#
loop_
_entity.id
_entity.type
_entity.pdbx_description
1 polymer ?
#
loop_
_entity_poly.entity_id
_entity_poly.type
_entity_poly.pdbx_seq_one_letter_code
_entity_poly.pdbx_strand_id
1 'polypeptide(L)' 'QNHVHEVLNESDSVHAVSVHAYYPPLPRIRRFSRTGAVLRLEQTERPEDWQ' A
#
# COMPACT_ATOMS: atom_id res chain seq x y z
N GLN A 1 8.50 -4.21 -13.90
CA GLN A 1 8.97 -4.09 -12.50
C GLN A 1 7.78 -4.29 -11.57
N ASN A 2 7.97 -4.95 -10.43
CA ASN A 2 6.93 -5.04 -9.41
C ASN A 2 7.18 -3.91 -8.40
N HIS A 3 6.36 -2.86 -8.44
CA HIS A 3 6.43 -1.77 -7.47
C HIS A 3 5.67 -2.19 -6.21
N VAL A 4 6.40 -2.60 -5.19
CA VAL A 4 5.87 -2.92 -3.86
C VAL A 4 6.70 -2.15 -2.86
N HIS A 5 6.04 -1.42 -1.97
CA HIS A 5 6.67 -0.67 -0.90
C HIS A 5 5.80 -0.71 0.35
N GLU A 6 6.43 -0.47 1.48
CA GLU A 6 5.79 -0.25 2.76
C GLU A 6 6.12 1.19 3.17
N VAL A 7 5.11 1.95 3.57
CA VAL A 7 5.27 3.33 4.04
C VAL A 7 4.85 3.34 5.49
N LEU A 8 5.81 3.64 6.36
CA LEU A 8 5.62 3.69 7.82
C LEU A 8 5.90 5.10 8.31
N ASN A 9 5.13 5.55 9.29
CA ASN A 9 5.52 6.65 10.15
C ASN A 9 6.23 6.05 11.37
N GLU A 10 7.53 6.25 11.48
CA GLU A 10 8.32 5.75 12.62
C GLU A 10 8.19 6.62 13.88
N SER A 11 7.52 7.78 13.78
CA SER A 11 7.31 8.62 14.95
C SER A 11 6.20 8.09 15.85
N ASP A 12 6.53 7.96 17.14
CA ASP A 12 5.56 7.59 18.18
C ASP A 12 4.68 8.76 18.66
N SER A 13 5.00 10.00 18.26
CA SER A 13 4.44 11.21 18.90
C SER A 13 3.90 12.25 17.92
N VAL A 14 4.18 12.14 16.62
CA VAL A 14 3.64 13.05 15.61
C VAL A 14 2.96 12.30 14.47
N HIS A 15 1.87 12.89 13.96
CA HIS A 15 1.16 12.36 12.80
C HIS A 15 1.90 12.66 11.50
N ALA A 16 1.85 11.71 10.56
CA ALA A 16 2.27 11.90 9.18
C ALA A 16 1.05 12.03 8.26
N VAL A 17 1.13 12.92 7.27
CA VAL A 17 0.11 13.07 6.22
C VAL A 17 0.82 12.97 4.88
N SER A 18 0.30 12.13 3.98
CA SER A 18 0.81 11.96 2.63
C SER A 18 -0.29 12.18 1.58
N VAL A 19 0.14 12.58 0.38
CA VAL A 19 -0.72 12.69 -0.80
C VAL A 19 -0.14 11.79 -1.88
N HIS A 20 -0.96 10.87 -2.40
CA HIS A 20 -0.56 9.91 -3.43
C HIS A 20 -1.36 10.20 -4.71
N ALA A 21 -0.65 10.30 -5.83
CA ALA A 21 -1.24 10.51 -7.16
C ALA A 21 -0.76 9.41 -8.10
N TYR A 22 -1.69 8.76 -8.80
CA TYR A 22 -1.41 7.66 -9.72
C TYR A 22 -1.91 7.98 -11.12
N TYR A 23 -1.03 7.86 -12.12
CA TYR A 23 -1.40 8.01 -13.53
C TYR A 23 -0.76 6.90 -14.39
N PRO A 24 -1.56 6.14 -15.18
CA PRO A 24 -3.02 6.12 -15.16
C PRO A 24 -3.57 5.69 -13.78
N PRO A 25 -4.84 5.95 -13.46
CA PRO A 25 -5.43 5.52 -12.19
C PRO A 25 -5.25 4.02 -11.96
N LEU A 26 -4.93 3.63 -10.72
CA LEU A 26 -4.75 2.23 -10.39
C LEU A 26 -6.10 1.50 -10.47
N PRO A 27 -6.26 0.48 -11.33
CA PRO A 27 -7.52 -0.25 -11.40
C PRO A 27 -7.70 -1.18 -10.20
N ARG A 28 -6.60 -1.57 -9.54
CA ARG A 28 -6.56 -2.41 -8.34
C ARG A 28 -5.31 -2.13 -7.51
N ILE A 29 -5.39 -2.33 -6.20
CA ILE A 29 -4.23 -2.39 -5.29
C ILE A 29 -4.13 -3.80 -4.70
N ARG A 30 -2.92 -4.35 -4.62
CA ARG A 30 -2.65 -5.64 -3.97
C ARG A 30 -2.01 -5.40 -2.61
N ARG A 31 -2.59 -5.95 -1.55
CA ARG A 31 -2.05 -5.94 -0.19
C ARG A 31 -1.35 -7.26 0.07
N PHE A 32 -0.13 -7.18 0.60
CA PHE A 32 0.68 -8.35 0.91
C PHE A 32 0.98 -8.39 2.40
N SER A 33 0.96 -9.59 2.97
CA SER A 33 1.64 -9.86 4.24
C SER A 33 3.08 -10.28 3.96
N ARG A 34 3.98 -10.04 4.91
CA ARG A 34 5.40 -10.40 4.80
C ARG A 34 5.80 -11.40 5.88
N THR A 35 6.38 -12.52 5.48
CA THR A 35 7.04 -13.47 6.39
C THR A 35 8.49 -13.65 5.93
N GLY A 36 9.42 -12.98 6.62
CA GLY A 36 10.82 -12.90 6.20
C GLY A 36 10.96 -12.27 4.81
N ALA A 37 11.41 -13.06 3.83
CA ALA A 37 11.56 -12.63 2.43
C ALA A 37 10.35 -12.96 1.55
N VAL A 38 9.31 -13.61 2.09
CA VAL A 38 8.14 -14.05 1.33
C VAL A 38 7.01 -13.02 1.46
N LEU A 39 6.47 -12.59 0.32
CA LEU A 39 5.25 -11.78 0.25
C LEU A 39 4.07 -12.66 -0.15
N ARG A 40 3.04 -12.71 0.68
CA ARG A 40 1.80 -13.45 0.41
C ARG A 40 0.70 -12.45 0.08
N LEU A 41 0.00 -12.66 -1.04
CA LEU A 41 -1.15 -11.83 -1.41
C LEU A 41 -2.29 -12.13 -0.45
N GLU A 42 -2.72 -11.11 0.30
CA GLU A 42 -3.85 -11.22 1.23
C GLU A 42 -5.13 -10.68 0.60
N GLN A 43 -5.04 -9.55 -0.10
CA GLN A 43 -6.20 -8.87 -0.64
C GLN A 43 -5.88 -8.17 -1.96
N THR A 44 -6.89 -8.07 -2.81
CA THR A 44 -6.88 -7.19 -3.97
C THR A 44 -8.06 -6.24 -3.87
N GLU A 45 -7.78 -4.96 -3.66
CA GLU A 45 -8.75 -3.88 -3.53
C GLU A 45 -9.02 -3.24 -4.89
N ARG A 46 -10.26 -2.80 -5.10
CA ARG A 46 -10.68 -1.91 -6.20
C ARG A 46 -10.83 -0.48 -5.67
N PRO A 47 -10.89 0.55 -6.55
CA PRO A 47 -11.08 1.92 -6.10
C PRO A 47 -12.30 2.14 -5.20
N GLU A 48 -13.37 1.35 -5.39
CA GLU A 48 -14.58 1.45 -4.57
C GLU A 48 -14.37 0.99 -3.11
N ASP A 49 -13.34 0.18 -2.84
CA ASP A 49 -13.01 -0.31 -1.49
C ASP A 49 -12.27 0.76 -0.65
N TRP A 50 -11.96 1.94 -1.22
CA TRP A 50 -11.15 3.00 -0.58
C TRP A 50 -11.96 4.23 -0.13
N GLN A 51 -13.27 4.25 -0.35
CA GLN A 51 -14.17 5.30 0.17
C GLN A 51 -14.37 5.13 1.69
#